data_AF-A0A7S1P457-F1
#
_entry.id   AF-A0A7S1P457-F1
#
_cell.length_a   1.000
_cell.length_b   1.000
_cell.length_c   1.000
_cell.angle_alpha   90.00
_cell.angle_beta   90.00
_cell.angle_gamma   90.00
#
_symmetry.space_group_name_H-M   'P 1'
#
loop_
_entity.id
_entity.type
_entity.pdbx_description
1 polymer ?
#
loop_
_entity_poly.entity_id
_entity_poly.type
_entity_poly.pdbx_seq_one_letter_code
_entity_poly.pdbx_strand_id
1 'polypeptide(L)'
;DAVISAGGDGTFLDAASLISPISGTGHLPLFGLNTDPERSEGRLLMNKEGESIESAVQRILEGDYTRLNRQRIHITIKSDGSPLGSTSPRSVTMATSPSHAHATHHPSPQTTPPSTCYPAAAVEKRASSEDGQMMMWMMLSHRPLNDVMVAALEAMPTVYCEVKVDDREPERQKHSGIIICTGTGSTAWAYNVSKVRPSVVEHVLEAFADSQSSNPEAQSAIRQALSNGGRDMVDEVTEAVNSTLVFDPEVPLLRWTIREPIENRVFQVSKSSGHAHRVSVRPLSAPLYLFLDGLTTIPLNIDQTAYFTVDPQDALHTAL
;
A
#
# COMPACT_ATOMS: atom_id res chain seq x y z
N ASP A 1 3.15 26.93 7.84
CA ASP A 1 2.63 27.24 6.49
C ASP A 1 2.78 26.10 5.50
N ALA A 2 3.89 25.34 5.51
CA ALA A 2 4.08 24.16 4.68
C ALA A 2 5.03 23.14 5.34
N VAL A 3 5.07 21.92 4.81
CA VAL A 3 6.09 20.91 5.09
C VAL A 3 6.88 20.64 3.81
N ILE A 4 8.21 20.54 3.92
CA ILE A 4 9.10 20.23 2.79
C ILE A 4 9.92 19.01 3.18
N SER A 5 9.89 17.97 2.35
CA SER A 5 10.77 16.81 2.45
C SER A 5 11.83 16.87 1.35
N ALA A 6 13.11 16.65 1.70
CA ALA A 6 14.20 16.56 0.73
C ALA A 6 14.80 15.14 0.76
N GLY A 7 14.65 14.38 -0.32
CA GLY A 7 15.09 12.99 -0.39
C GLY A 7 14.44 12.22 -1.54
N GLY A 8 14.07 10.97 -1.30
CA GLY A 8 13.32 10.12 -2.22
C GLY A 8 11.83 10.01 -1.85
N ASP A 9 11.07 9.16 -2.56
CA ASP A 9 9.66 8.88 -2.24
C ASP A 9 9.48 8.35 -0.80
N GLY A 10 10.43 7.57 -0.27
CA GLY A 10 10.39 7.11 1.12
C GLY A 10 10.47 8.26 2.15
N THR A 11 11.29 9.28 1.88
CA THR A 11 11.39 10.48 2.72
C THR A 11 10.10 11.31 2.65
N PHE A 12 9.45 11.34 1.48
CA PHE A 12 8.14 11.97 1.30
C PHE A 12 7.07 11.27 2.14
N LEU A 13 7.04 9.93 2.15
CA LEU A 13 6.09 9.15 2.97
C LEU A 13 6.31 9.37 4.47
N ASP A 14 7.57 9.43 4.91
CA ASP A 14 7.90 9.71 6.30
C ASP A 14 7.36 11.09 6.72
N ALA A 15 7.58 12.12 5.90
CA ALA A 15 7.01 13.45 6.13
C ALA A 15 5.47 13.46 6.08
N ALA A 16 4.85 12.73 5.15
CA ALA A 16 3.40 12.59 5.05
C ALA A 16 2.79 11.94 6.32
N SER A 17 3.49 11.00 6.94
CA SER A 17 3.06 10.33 8.17
C SER A 17 2.94 11.28 9.37
N LEU A 18 3.72 12.36 9.37
CA LEU A 18 3.73 13.39 10.42
C LEU A 18 2.58 14.41 10.26
N ILE A 19 1.98 14.50 9.07
CA ILE A 19 0.87 15.42 8.78
C ILE A 19 -0.45 14.74 9.12
N SER A 20 -0.87 14.84 10.38
CA SER A 20 -2.11 14.17 10.80
C SER A 20 -3.35 15.07 10.59
N PRO A 21 -4.44 14.53 10.00
CA PRO A 21 -5.67 15.27 9.81
C PRO A 21 -6.34 15.64 11.16
N ILE A 22 -5.97 14.95 12.25
CA ILE A 22 -6.52 15.18 13.59
C ILE A 22 -5.65 16.05 14.50
N SER A 23 -4.40 16.35 14.14
CA SER A 23 -3.46 17.12 14.99
C SER A 23 -3.35 18.59 14.60
N GLY A 24 -4.36 19.13 13.89
CA GLY A 24 -4.37 20.51 13.40
C GLY A 24 -3.37 20.81 12.29
N THR A 25 -2.52 19.86 11.88
CA THR A 25 -1.52 20.02 10.80
C THR A 25 -2.03 19.54 9.45
N GLY A 26 -3.18 18.89 9.37
CA GLY A 26 -3.74 18.32 8.13
C GLY A 26 -3.95 19.31 6.98
N HIS A 27 -4.02 20.61 7.28
CA HIS A 27 -4.15 21.67 6.27
C HIS A 27 -2.81 22.07 5.63
N LEU A 28 -1.66 21.64 6.19
CA LEU A 28 -0.35 22.00 5.69
C LEU A 28 -0.06 21.25 4.38
N PRO A 29 0.28 21.94 3.28
CA PRO A 29 0.76 21.29 2.07
C PRO A 29 2.13 20.64 2.28
N LEU A 30 2.34 19.49 1.65
CA LEU A 30 3.61 18.78 1.59
C LEU A 30 4.25 18.92 0.20
N PHE A 31 5.48 19.40 0.18
CA PHE A 31 6.31 19.52 -1.01
C PHE A 31 7.48 18.52 -0.95
N GLY A 32 7.67 17.76 -2.03
CA GLY A 32 8.76 16.80 -2.16
C GLY A 32 9.87 17.34 -3.06
N LEU A 33 11.09 17.43 -2.55
CA LEU A 33 12.28 17.82 -3.30
C LEU A 33 13.18 16.60 -3.48
N ASN A 34 13.45 16.24 -4.72
CA ASN A 34 14.36 15.17 -5.09
C ASN A 34 15.81 15.63 -4.96
N THR A 35 16.58 14.95 -4.11
CA THR A 35 18.00 15.25 -3.90
C THR A 35 18.93 14.54 -4.88
N ASP A 36 18.40 13.61 -5.69
CA ASP A 36 19.17 12.86 -6.70
C ASP A 36 18.31 12.59 -7.96
N PRO A 37 17.82 13.65 -8.65
CA PRO A 37 16.91 13.52 -9.79
C PRO A 37 17.56 12.88 -11.02
N GLU A 38 18.89 12.84 -11.10
CA GLU A 38 19.62 12.16 -12.19
C GLU A 38 19.56 10.63 -12.08
N ARG A 39 19.40 10.10 -10.85
CA ARG A 39 19.41 8.65 -10.59
C ARG A 39 18.06 8.09 -10.19
N SER A 40 17.13 8.93 -9.78
CA SER A 40 15.81 8.54 -9.29
C SER A 40 14.73 9.49 -9.79
N GLU A 41 13.66 8.94 -10.37
CA GLU A 41 12.51 9.70 -10.88
C GLU A 41 11.74 10.41 -9.76
N GLY A 42 11.61 9.74 -8.60
CA GLY A 42 10.84 10.20 -7.43
C GLY A 42 9.41 10.60 -7.77
N ARG A 43 8.46 9.65 -7.82
CA ARG A 43 7.09 9.89 -8.31
C ARG A 43 6.32 10.92 -7.50
N LEU A 44 6.68 11.10 -6.22
CA LEU A 44 6.05 12.06 -5.31
C LEU A 44 6.80 13.41 -5.25
N LEU A 45 7.91 13.54 -5.97
CA LEU A 45 8.82 14.67 -5.87
C LEU A 45 8.66 15.61 -7.06
N MET A 46 8.75 16.91 -6.78
CA MET A 46 8.47 18.00 -7.73
C MET A 46 9.54 18.11 -8.80
N ASN A 47 10.82 18.19 -8.40
CA ASN A 47 11.90 18.35 -9.36
C ASN A 47 12.31 17.02 -10.00
N LYS A 48 12.45 17.07 -11.31
CA LYS A 48 12.86 15.96 -12.17
C LYS A 48 14.27 16.19 -12.71
N GLU A 49 14.77 15.23 -13.49
CA GLU A 49 16.04 15.36 -14.18
C GLU A 49 16.13 16.70 -14.93
N GLY A 50 17.21 17.45 -14.71
CA GLY A 50 17.42 18.77 -15.30
C GLY A 50 16.87 19.96 -14.49
N GLU A 51 16.13 19.74 -13.40
CA GLU A 51 15.66 20.81 -12.50
C GLU A 51 16.41 20.81 -11.15
N SER A 52 16.98 21.96 -10.77
CA SER A 52 17.67 22.13 -9.48
C SER A 52 16.70 22.30 -8.31
N ILE A 53 17.17 22.02 -7.10
CA ILE A 53 16.39 22.23 -5.87
C ILE A 53 16.01 23.72 -5.72
N GLU A 54 16.92 24.64 -6.05
CA GLU A 54 16.67 26.08 -5.97
C GLU A 54 15.53 26.50 -6.91
N SER A 55 15.51 25.97 -8.14
CA SER A 55 14.42 26.21 -9.10
C SER A 55 13.09 25.71 -8.55
N ALA A 56 13.06 24.51 -7.98
CA ALA A 56 11.84 23.95 -7.40
C ALA A 56 11.35 24.73 -6.17
N VAL A 57 12.27 25.18 -5.32
CA VAL A 57 11.94 26.07 -4.20
C VAL A 57 11.38 27.40 -4.70
N GLN A 58 11.94 27.96 -5.78
CA GLN A 58 11.41 29.19 -6.38
C GLN A 58 9.98 28.99 -6.89
N ARG A 59 9.68 27.87 -7.57
CA ARG A 59 8.30 27.51 -7.96
C ARG A 59 7.34 27.45 -6.77
N ILE A 60 7.78 26.86 -5.65
CA ILE A 60 6.99 26.82 -4.41
C ILE A 60 6.68 28.23 -3.90
N LEU A 61 7.68 29.11 -3.87
CA LEU A 61 7.54 30.50 -3.42
C LEU A 61 6.64 31.34 -4.34
N GLU A 62 6.71 31.09 -5.65
CA GLU A 62 5.92 31.78 -6.68
C GLU A 62 4.50 31.23 -6.83
N GLY A 63 4.23 30.04 -6.29
CA GLY A 63 2.96 29.35 -6.46
C GLY A 63 2.82 28.60 -7.79
N ASP A 64 3.93 28.37 -8.49
CA ASP A 64 3.99 27.71 -9.80
C ASP A 64 4.08 26.18 -9.66
N TYR A 65 2.99 25.58 -9.19
CA TYR A 65 2.88 24.13 -9.06
C TYR A 65 1.44 23.66 -9.19
N THR A 66 1.26 22.41 -9.60
CA THR A 66 -0.05 21.76 -9.63
C THR A 66 -0.36 21.19 -8.26
N ARG A 67 -1.49 21.59 -7.67
CA ARG A 67 -1.97 21.03 -6.41
C ARG A 67 -2.69 19.71 -6.63
N LEU A 68 -2.45 18.76 -5.72
CA LEU A 68 -3.15 17.48 -5.67
C LEU A 68 -3.65 17.19 -4.26
N ASN A 69 -4.90 16.74 -4.15
CA ASN A 69 -5.49 16.25 -2.90
C ASN A 69 -5.40 14.73 -2.84
N ARG A 70 -4.23 14.22 -2.47
CA ARG A 70 -3.98 12.78 -2.47
C ARG A 70 -4.76 12.11 -1.36
N GLN A 71 -5.58 11.15 -1.73
CA GLN A 71 -6.34 10.36 -0.78
C GLN A 71 -5.41 9.51 0.09
N ARG A 72 -5.82 9.30 1.34
CA ARG A 72 -5.11 8.45 2.30
C ARG A 72 -6.05 7.40 2.89
N ILE A 73 -5.48 6.30 3.38
CA ILE A 73 -6.25 5.20 3.94
C ILE A 73 -6.67 5.54 5.37
N HIS A 74 -7.97 5.61 5.59
CA HIS A 74 -8.58 5.71 6.91
C HIS A 74 -8.69 4.31 7.51
N ILE A 75 -8.12 4.11 8.70
CA ILE A 75 -8.09 2.80 9.36
C ILE A 75 -8.76 2.86 10.72
N THR A 76 -9.75 1.98 10.92
CA THR A 76 -10.36 1.76 12.23
C THR A 76 -10.23 0.29 12.62
N ILE A 77 -9.90 0.04 13.89
CA ILE A 77 -9.83 -1.30 14.47
C ILE A 77 -10.98 -1.42 15.46
N LYS A 78 -11.80 -2.46 15.30
CA LYS A 78 -12.86 -2.83 16.23
C LYS A 78 -12.39 -4.03 17.04
N SER A 79 -12.47 -3.95 18.38
CA SER A 79 -12.26 -5.09 19.28
C SER A 79 -13.60 -5.61 19.82
N ASP A 80 -13.77 -6.93 19.87
CA ASP A 80 -15.00 -7.59 20.34
C ASP A 80 -15.12 -7.69 21.87
N GLY A 81 -14.71 -6.65 22.60
CA GLY A 81 -14.98 -6.51 24.04
C GLY A 81 -13.97 -7.11 25.02
N SER A 82 -12.83 -7.63 24.55
CA SER A 82 -11.65 -7.75 25.42
C SER A 82 -11.13 -6.34 25.74
N PRO A 83 -10.97 -5.92 27.01
CA PRO A 83 -10.16 -4.75 27.33
C PRO A 83 -8.80 -4.95 26.68
N LEU A 84 -8.20 -3.90 26.07
CA LEU A 84 -6.81 -3.96 25.60
C LEU A 84 -5.93 -4.35 26.80
N GLY A 85 -5.69 -5.64 26.98
CA GLY A 85 -5.02 -6.18 28.15
C GLY A 85 -3.54 -5.95 27.99
N SER A 86 -3.04 -4.83 28.55
CA SER A 86 -1.64 -4.53 28.92
C SER A 86 -0.49 -4.83 27.92
N THR A 87 -0.76 -5.34 26.74
CA THR A 87 0.20 -5.46 25.66
C THR A 87 0.08 -4.20 24.83
N SER A 88 0.83 -3.17 25.22
CA SER A 88 1.15 -2.09 24.29
C SER A 88 1.68 -2.76 23.00
N PRO A 89 1.10 -2.51 21.83
CA PRO A 89 1.67 -2.89 20.54
C PRO A 89 3.14 -2.50 20.52
N ARG A 90 4.02 -3.50 20.66
CA ARG A 90 5.43 -3.28 20.42
C ARG A 90 5.57 -3.10 18.93
N SER A 91 5.66 -1.84 18.50
CA SER A 91 6.14 -1.50 17.17
C SER A 91 7.52 -2.12 17.01
N VAL A 92 7.69 -2.97 16.00
CA VAL A 92 9.01 -3.40 15.53
C VAL A 92 9.32 -2.48 14.36
N THR A 93 10.20 -1.51 14.57
CA THR A 93 10.79 -0.74 13.47
C THR A 93 11.63 -1.69 12.64
N MET A 94 11.20 -2.01 11.43
CA MET A 94 12.07 -2.64 10.45
C MET A 94 13.07 -1.56 10.01
N ALA A 95 14.32 -1.67 10.46
CA ALA A 95 15.38 -0.80 9.97
C ALA A 95 15.50 -0.99 8.45
N THR A 96 15.14 0.04 7.68
CA THR A 96 15.51 0.12 6.27
C THR A 96 17.03 0.28 6.22
N SER A 97 17.74 -0.78 5.84
CA SER A 97 19.17 -0.72 5.59
C SER A 97 19.48 0.28 4.48
N PRO A 98 20.31 1.32 4.70
CA PRO A 98 21.00 1.99 3.62
C PRO A 98 22.22 1.12 3.29
N SER A 99 22.25 0.51 2.11
CA SER A 99 23.48 -0.05 1.56
C SER A 99 24.50 1.08 1.36
N HIS A 100 25.74 0.83 1.82
CA HIS A 100 26.97 1.62 1.71
C HIS A 100 27.41 2.43 2.95
N ALA A 101 28.06 1.74 3.89
CA ALA A 101 29.17 2.32 4.65
C ALA A 101 30.13 1.22 5.12
N HIS A 102 31.42 1.49 4.95
CA HIS A 102 32.57 0.64 5.26
C HIS A 102 32.55 0.13 6.71
N ALA A 103 32.88 -1.15 6.88
CA ALA A 103 33.00 -1.79 8.19
C ALA A 103 34.21 -1.23 8.96
N THR A 104 33.96 -0.55 10.08
CA THR A 104 34.96 -0.37 11.15
C THR A 104 34.34 -0.78 12.47
N HIS A 105 34.94 -1.81 13.08
CA HIS A 105 34.59 -2.37 14.39
C HIS A 105 34.74 -1.32 15.50
N HIS A 106 33.65 -1.04 16.21
CA HIS A 106 33.69 -0.48 17.57
C HIS A 106 32.62 -1.14 18.46
N PRO A 107 32.88 -1.30 19.78
CA PRO A 107 32.05 -2.10 20.67
C PRO A 107 30.76 -1.38 21.07
N SER A 108 29.69 -2.16 21.13
CA SER A 108 28.30 -1.77 21.31
C SER A 108 28.05 -1.04 22.64
N PRO A 109 27.43 0.16 22.65
CA PRO A 109 26.73 0.64 23.82
C PRO A 109 25.43 -0.15 23.94
N GLN A 110 25.20 -0.80 25.08
CA GLN A 110 23.89 -1.31 25.46
C GLN A 110 22.92 -0.13 25.53
N THR A 111 22.22 0.11 24.42
CA THR A 111 21.07 1.00 24.38
C THR A 111 19.85 0.13 24.59
N THR A 112 19.23 0.27 25.75
CA THR A 112 17.84 -0.17 25.93
C THR A 112 17.03 0.42 24.77
N PRO A 113 16.25 -0.38 24.02
CA PRO A 113 15.46 0.15 22.92
C PRO A 113 14.51 1.20 23.52
N PRO A 114 14.36 2.37 22.89
CA PRO A 114 13.41 3.36 23.36
C PRO A 114 12.04 2.68 23.41
N SER A 115 11.37 2.81 24.55
CA SER A 115 9.99 2.40 24.74
C SER A 115 9.17 2.90 23.55
N THR A 116 8.70 1.98 22.69
CA THR A 116 7.83 2.30 21.56
C THR A 116 6.47 2.71 22.09
N CYS A 117 6.38 3.99 22.47
CA CYS A 117 5.12 4.71 22.55
C CYS A 117 4.56 4.74 21.12
N TYR A 118 3.28 4.41 20.93
CA TYR A 118 2.54 4.80 19.74
C TYR A 118 2.90 6.27 19.40
N PRO A 119 3.53 6.58 18.25
CA PRO A 119 3.52 7.96 17.81
C PRO A 119 2.11 8.23 17.26
N ALA A 120 1.49 9.28 17.78
CA ALA A 120 0.20 9.85 17.37
C ALA A 120 -1.07 9.15 17.88
N ALA A 121 -1.86 9.90 18.64
CA ALA A 121 -3.06 9.49 19.36
C ALA A 121 -4.06 8.70 18.50
N ALA A 122 -4.25 7.41 18.81
CA ALA A 122 -5.42 6.71 18.32
C ALA A 122 -6.66 7.27 19.03
N VAL A 123 -7.69 7.66 18.28
CA VAL A 123 -8.94 8.14 18.89
C VAL A 123 -9.76 6.92 19.29
N GLU A 124 -9.85 6.69 20.61
CA GLU A 124 -10.72 5.66 21.17
C GLU A 124 -12.16 6.15 21.24
N LYS A 125 -13.09 5.41 20.64
CA LYS A 125 -14.52 5.57 20.85
C LYS A 125 -15.08 4.30 21.48
N ARG A 126 -15.81 4.44 22.58
CA ARG A 126 -16.52 3.34 23.25
C ARG A 126 -17.99 3.40 22.88
N ALA A 127 -18.57 2.26 22.53
CA ALA A 127 -19.99 2.12 22.27
C ALA A 127 -20.53 0.83 22.88
N SER A 128 -21.75 0.86 23.40
CA SER A 128 -22.48 -0.33 23.86
C SER A 128 -23.24 -0.94 22.70
N SER A 129 -23.02 -2.23 22.45
CA SER A 129 -23.91 -3.02 21.58
C SER A 129 -25.26 -3.23 22.25
N GLU A 130 -26.29 -3.59 21.45
CA GLU A 130 -27.65 -3.89 21.94
C GLU A 130 -27.66 -5.02 22.98
N ASP A 131 -26.72 -5.96 22.90
CA ASP A 131 -26.54 -7.08 23.83
C ASP A 131 -25.72 -6.73 25.08
N GLY A 132 -25.37 -5.45 25.29
CA GLY A 132 -24.62 -4.99 26.46
C GLY A 132 -23.11 -5.27 26.43
N GLN A 133 -22.57 -5.85 25.34
CA GLN A 133 -21.12 -5.97 25.15
C GLN A 133 -20.51 -4.61 24.79
N MET A 134 -19.42 -4.25 25.48
CA MET A 134 -18.62 -3.06 25.17
C MET A 134 -17.84 -3.28 23.87
N MET A 135 -18.09 -2.44 22.88
CA MET A 135 -17.35 -2.42 21.63
C MET A 135 -16.38 -1.24 21.69
N MET A 136 -15.09 -1.51 21.44
CA MET A 136 -14.07 -0.46 21.39
C MET A 136 -13.61 -0.27 19.96
N TRP A 137 -13.73 0.97 19.48
CA TRP A 137 -13.22 1.40 18.19
C TRP A 137 -11.97 2.24 18.41
N MET A 138 -10.89 1.84 17.76
CA MET A 138 -9.64 2.57 17.72
C MET A 138 -9.43 3.09 16.30
N MET A 139 -9.51 4.41 16.12
CA MET A 139 -9.09 5.04 14.86
C MET A 139 -7.59 5.27 14.92
N LEU A 140 -6.85 4.72 13.96
CA LEU A 140 -5.41 4.97 13.89
C LEU A 140 -5.15 6.44 13.57
N SER A 141 -3.96 6.95 13.88
CA SER A 141 -3.56 8.34 13.63
C SER A 141 -2.80 8.51 12.33
N HIS A 142 -1.90 7.56 12.04
CA HIS A 142 -1.22 7.43 10.75
C HIS A 142 -2.26 7.11 9.67
N ARG A 143 -2.32 7.96 8.65
CA ARG A 143 -3.05 7.75 7.40
C ARG A 143 -2.07 7.38 6.30
N PRO A 144 -1.96 6.10 5.91
CA PRO A 144 -1.07 5.69 4.84
C PRO A 144 -1.41 6.41 3.53
N LEU A 145 -0.41 6.95 2.87
CA LEU A 145 -0.55 7.61 1.58
C LEU A 145 -0.52 6.61 0.43
N ASN A 146 0.32 5.58 0.49
CA ASN A 146 0.43 4.56 -0.54
C ASN A 146 -0.48 3.37 -0.23
N ASP A 147 -0.06 2.54 0.72
CA ASP A 147 -0.64 1.22 0.90
C ASP A 147 -0.52 0.67 2.31
N VAL A 148 -1.42 -0.27 2.61
CA VAL A 148 -1.38 -1.14 3.77
C VAL A 148 -1.28 -2.57 3.30
N MET A 149 -0.26 -3.28 3.78
CA MET A 149 -0.22 -4.73 3.71
C MET A 149 -0.77 -5.30 5.02
N VAL A 150 -1.73 -6.24 4.92
CA VAL A 150 -2.14 -7.09 6.05
C VAL A 150 -1.59 -8.48 5.83
N ALA A 151 -0.63 -8.89 6.65
CA ALA A 151 0.07 -10.16 6.49
C ALA A 151 0.54 -10.73 7.83
N ALA A 152 1.10 -11.94 7.80
CA ALA A 152 1.90 -12.46 8.91
C ALA A 152 3.21 -11.64 9.05
N LEU A 153 3.80 -11.66 10.25
CA LEU A 153 5.09 -10.98 10.48
C LEU A 153 6.26 -11.69 9.79
N GLU A 154 6.18 -13.02 9.72
CA GLU A 154 7.15 -13.86 9.03
C GLU A 154 6.68 -14.15 7.60
N ALA A 155 7.62 -14.40 6.69
CA ALA A 155 7.32 -14.56 5.26
C ALA A 155 6.70 -15.92 4.88
N MET A 156 6.72 -16.91 5.78
CA MET A 156 6.37 -18.30 5.46
C MET A 156 4.93 -18.72 5.84
N PRO A 157 4.33 -18.24 6.95
CA PRO A 157 3.00 -18.65 7.34
C PRO A 157 1.91 -18.21 6.35
N THR A 158 0.96 -19.09 6.07
CA THR A 158 -0.27 -18.68 5.37
C THR A 158 -1.13 -17.84 6.29
N VAL A 159 -1.64 -16.72 5.78
CA VAL A 159 -2.69 -15.94 6.43
C VAL A 159 -4.01 -16.71 6.31
N TYR A 160 -4.73 -16.87 7.42
CA TYR A 160 -6.12 -17.31 7.42
C TYR A 160 -6.97 -16.24 8.07
N CYS A 161 -7.80 -15.59 7.26
CA CYS A 161 -8.61 -14.45 7.68
C CYS A 161 -9.98 -14.48 7.00
N GLU A 162 -10.88 -13.66 7.53
CA GLU A 162 -12.09 -13.27 6.85
C GLU A 162 -11.87 -11.90 6.19
N VAL A 163 -12.20 -11.80 4.90
CA VAL A 163 -12.12 -10.56 4.11
C VAL A 163 -13.52 -10.18 3.66
N LYS A 164 -13.92 -8.94 3.92
CA LYS A 164 -15.18 -8.37 3.39
C LYS A 164 -14.85 -7.17 2.52
N VAL A 165 -15.49 -7.09 1.36
CA VAL A 165 -15.33 -6.00 0.39
C VAL A 165 -16.69 -5.38 0.14
N ASP A 166 -16.83 -4.09 0.47
CA ASP A 166 -18.08 -3.33 0.40
C ASP A 166 -19.26 -4.11 1.04
N ASP A 167 -20.36 -4.24 0.30
CA ASP A 167 -21.59 -4.91 0.73
C ASP A 167 -21.62 -6.41 0.41
N ARG A 168 -20.50 -6.98 -0.06
CA ARG A 168 -20.42 -8.43 -0.32
C ARG A 168 -20.38 -9.23 0.97
N GLU A 169 -20.77 -10.49 0.88
CA GLU A 169 -20.62 -11.42 2.01
C GLU A 169 -19.14 -11.60 2.39
N PRO A 170 -18.82 -11.70 3.69
CA PRO A 170 -17.47 -11.99 4.12
C PRO A 170 -16.99 -13.36 3.63
N GLU A 171 -15.77 -13.41 3.11
CA GLU A 171 -15.16 -14.64 2.61
C GLU A 171 -14.04 -15.08 3.55
N ARG A 172 -14.05 -16.36 3.93
CA ARG A 172 -12.92 -16.97 4.65
C ARG A 172 -11.87 -17.42 3.65
N GLN A 173 -10.71 -16.79 3.68
CA GLN A 173 -9.68 -16.95 2.67
C GLN A 173 -8.34 -17.38 3.29
N LYS A 174 -7.55 -18.13 2.50
CA LYS A 174 -6.15 -18.41 2.80
C LYS A 174 -5.26 -17.86 1.69
N HIS A 175 -4.24 -17.11 2.06
CA HIS A 175 -3.36 -16.40 1.13
C HIS A 175 -2.07 -15.96 1.86
N SER A 176 -1.10 -15.35 1.17
CA SER A 176 0.12 -14.83 1.83
C SER A 176 -0.06 -13.41 2.39
N GLY A 177 -1.09 -12.68 1.95
CA GLY A 177 -1.44 -11.36 2.49
C GLY A 177 -2.47 -10.63 1.63
N ILE A 178 -2.89 -9.46 2.08
CA ILE A 178 -3.73 -8.54 1.31
C ILE A 178 -3.09 -7.15 1.29
N ILE A 179 -2.99 -6.57 0.09
CA ILE A 179 -2.55 -5.18 -0.10
C ILE A 179 -3.77 -4.33 -0.37
N ILE A 180 -3.85 -3.19 0.29
CA ILE A 180 -4.91 -2.19 0.12
C ILE A 180 -4.19 -0.86 -0.17
N CYS A 181 -4.42 -0.25 -1.32
CA CYS A 181 -3.74 0.98 -1.73
C CYS A 181 -4.68 2.08 -2.20
N THR A 182 -4.21 3.32 -2.13
CA THR A 182 -4.82 4.51 -2.74
C THR A 182 -4.37 4.67 -4.19
N GLY A 183 -4.87 5.69 -4.90
CA GLY A 183 -4.38 6.02 -6.24
C GLY A 183 -2.89 6.41 -6.24
N THR A 184 -2.38 7.00 -5.16
CA THR A 184 -0.94 7.25 -5.02
C THR A 184 -0.17 5.93 -4.93
N GLY A 185 -0.61 5.00 -4.07
CA GLY A 185 -0.01 3.68 -3.91
C GLY A 185 -0.16 2.75 -5.11
N SER A 186 -1.10 3.05 -6.02
CA SER A 186 -1.30 2.31 -7.27
C SER A 186 -0.09 2.34 -8.21
N THR A 187 0.86 3.26 -7.96
CA THR A 187 2.15 3.35 -8.64
C THR A 187 3.33 2.87 -7.78
N ALA A 188 3.09 2.41 -6.56
CA ALA A 188 4.14 2.04 -5.59
C ALA A 188 4.34 0.51 -5.54
N TRP A 189 4.35 -0.07 -4.33
CA TRP A 189 4.52 -1.50 -4.15
C TRP A 189 3.37 -2.30 -4.75
N ALA A 190 2.13 -1.81 -4.62
CA ALA A 190 0.94 -2.44 -5.21
C ALA A 190 1.05 -2.59 -6.73
N TYR A 191 1.66 -1.63 -7.44
CA TYR A 191 1.94 -1.77 -8.87
C TYR A 191 2.90 -2.93 -9.15
N ASN A 192 4.03 -2.94 -8.45
CA ASN A 192 5.15 -3.82 -8.75
C ASN A 192 4.85 -5.30 -8.49
N VAL A 193 3.96 -5.58 -7.54
CA VAL A 193 3.51 -6.94 -7.25
C VAL A 193 2.35 -7.40 -8.15
N SER A 194 1.59 -6.47 -8.72
CA SER A 194 0.45 -6.79 -9.59
C SER A 194 0.78 -6.74 -11.08
N LYS A 195 1.88 -6.09 -11.48
CA LYS A 195 2.24 -5.95 -12.89
C LYS A 195 2.59 -7.28 -13.55
N VAL A 196 2.16 -7.43 -14.79
CA VAL A 196 2.65 -8.50 -15.66
C VAL A 196 3.94 -8.06 -16.35
N ARG A 197 4.85 -9.01 -16.54
CA ARG A 197 6.09 -8.79 -17.30
C ARG A 197 5.85 -9.17 -18.76
N PRO A 198 6.55 -8.55 -19.73
CA PRO A 198 6.51 -8.95 -21.14
C PRO A 198 6.67 -10.46 -21.33
N SER A 199 7.62 -11.08 -20.60
CA SER A 199 7.87 -12.52 -20.67
C SER A 199 6.68 -13.39 -20.24
N VAL A 200 5.83 -12.91 -19.32
CA VAL A 200 4.63 -13.63 -18.90
C VAL A 200 3.55 -13.53 -19.98
N VAL A 201 3.39 -12.36 -20.58
CA VAL A 201 2.46 -12.14 -21.69
C VAL A 201 2.86 -13.00 -22.89
N GLU A 202 4.15 -12.99 -23.26
CA GLU A 202 4.71 -13.83 -24.32
C GLU A 202 4.41 -15.31 -24.07
N HIS A 203 4.70 -15.81 -22.86
CA HIS A 203 4.43 -17.20 -22.50
C HIS A 203 2.94 -17.58 -22.60
N VAL A 204 2.04 -16.69 -22.19
CA VAL A 204 0.59 -16.91 -22.32
C VAL A 204 0.16 -16.95 -23.79
N LEU A 205 0.69 -16.06 -24.62
CA LEU A 205 0.39 -16.03 -26.06
C LEU A 205 0.93 -17.26 -26.78
N GLU A 206 2.11 -17.75 -26.41
CA GLU A 206 2.66 -19.02 -26.90
C GLU A 206 1.77 -20.21 -26.52
N ALA A 207 1.37 -20.31 -25.25
CA ALA A 207 0.47 -21.36 -24.79
C ALA A 207 -0.91 -21.27 -25.48
N PHE A 208 -1.40 -20.06 -25.75
CA PHE A 208 -2.60 -19.85 -26.53
C PHE A 208 -2.42 -20.35 -27.98
N ALA A 209 -1.28 -20.08 -28.62
CA ALA A 209 -0.97 -20.63 -29.95
C ALA A 209 -0.91 -22.17 -29.95
N ASP A 210 -0.34 -22.78 -28.92
CA ASP A 210 -0.32 -24.25 -28.76
C ASP A 210 -1.73 -24.83 -28.66
N SER A 211 -2.64 -24.14 -27.96
CA SER A 211 -4.03 -24.55 -27.82
C SER A 211 -4.80 -24.56 -29.15
N GLN A 212 -4.36 -23.80 -30.15
CA GLN A 212 -4.96 -23.72 -31.49
C GLN A 212 -4.54 -24.87 -32.43
N SER A 213 -4.09 -26.01 -31.89
CA SER A 213 -3.65 -27.18 -32.67
C SER A 213 -4.69 -27.71 -33.69
N SER A 214 -5.99 -27.48 -33.45
CA SER A 214 -7.08 -27.84 -34.37
C SER A 214 -7.34 -26.79 -35.46
N ASN A 215 -6.67 -25.63 -35.42
CA ASN A 215 -6.75 -24.56 -36.40
C ASN A 215 -5.32 -24.08 -36.79
N PRO A 216 -4.66 -24.79 -37.73
CA PRO A 216 -3.28 -24.49 -38.13
C PRO A 216 -3.07 -23.07 -38.68
N GLU A 217 -4.09 -22.49 -39.34
CA GLU A 217 -4.03 -21.12 -39.84
C GLU A 217 -3.95 -20.11 -38.68
N ALA A 218 -4.83 -20.24 -37.68
CA ALA A 218 -4.80 -19.39 -36.49
C ALA A 218 -3.49 -19.56 -35.70
N GLN A 219 -3.05 -20.81 -35.51
CA GLN A 219 -1.78 -21.09 -34.84
C GLN A 219 -0.59 -20.45 -35.56
N SER A 220 -0.50 -20.58 -36.89
CA SER A 220 0.56 -19.96 -37.68
C SER A 220 0.51 -18.43 -37.61
N ALA A 221 -0.69 -17.84 -37.68
CA ALA A 221 -0.86 -16.39 -37.60
C ALA A 221 -0.39 -15.82 -36.26
N ILE A 222 -0.74 -16.47 -35.14
CA ILE A 222 -0.29 -16.05 -33.80
C ILE A 222 1.23 -16.15 -33.68
N ARG A 223 1.83 -17.28 -34.10
CA ARG A 223 3.30 -17.45 -34.04
C ARG A 223 4.04 -16.45 -34.93
N GLN A 224 3.49 -16.16 -36.11
CA GLN A 224 4.07 -15.17 -37.01
C GLN A 224 4.01 -13.76 -36.43
N ALA A 225 2.90 -13.41 -35.77
CA ALA A 225 2.77 -12.14 -35.05
C ALA A 225 3.79 -12.05 -33.89
N LEU A 226 4.02 -13.14 -33.16
CA LEU A 226 5.05 -13.21 -32.12
C LEU A 226 6.48 -13.13 -32.68
N SER A 227 6.75 -13.65 -33.87
CA SER A 227 8.10 -13.62 -34.47
C SER A 227 8.43 -12.32 -35.21
N ASN A 228 7.45 -11.68 -35.86
CA ASN A 228 7.64 -10.49 -36.71
C ASN A 228 7.07 -9.24 -36.03
N GLY A 229 7.83 -8.64 -35.12
CA GLY A 229 7.36 -7.49 -34.35
C GLY A 229 6.58 -7.87 -33.08
N GLY A 230 6.64 -9.14 -32.67
CA GLY A 230 5.96 -9.62 -31.47
C GLY A 230 6.40 -8.91 -30.19
N ARG A 231 7.57 -8.28 -30.19
CA ARG A 231 7.98 -7.40 -29.09
C ARG A 231 7.03 -6.21 -28.92
N ASP A 232 6.61 -5.57 -30.02
CA ASP A 232 5.69 -4.43 -29.96
C ASP A 232 4.30 -4.87 -29.50
N MET A 233 3.80 -6.02 -29.98
CA MET A 233 2.51 -6.57 -29.54
C MET A 233 2.55 -6.98 -28.06
N VAL A 234 3.62 -7.66 -27.62
CA VAL A 234 3.80 -8.08 -26.22
C VAL A 234 3.89 -6.85 -25.33
N ASP A 235 4.64 -5.83 -25.74
CA ASP A 235 4.77 -4.58 -25.00
C ASP A 235 3.44 -3.82 -24.95
N GLU A 236 2.68 -3.75 -26.05
CA GLU A 236 1.35 -3.14 -26.10
C GLU A 236 0.36 -3.83 -25.16
N VAL A 237 0.28 -5.17 -25.20
CA VAL A 237 -0.60 -5.94 -24.30
C VAL A 237 -0.14 -5.81 -22.85
N THR A 238 1.18 -5.82 -22.60
CA THR A 238 1.74 -5.62 -21.27
C THR A 238 1.33 -4.26 -20.70
N GLU A 239 1.46 -3.19 -21.48
CA GLU A 239 1.08 -1.84 -21.09
C GLU A 239 -0.44 -1.72 -20.92
N ALA A 240 -1.23 -2.32 -21.83
CA ALA A 240 -2.68 -2.34 -21.72
C ALA A 240 -3.16 -3.01 -20.43
N VAL A 241 -2.52 -4.11 -19.99
CA VAL A 241 -2.84 -4.75 -18.71
C VAL A 241 -2.36 -3.90 -17.54
N ASN A 242 -1.10 -3.43 -17.57
CA ASN A 242 -0.49 -2.74 -16.44
C ASN A 242 -1.05 -1.34 -16.19
N SER A 243 -1.51 -0.63 -17.23
CA SER A 243 -2.17 0.67 -17.09
C SER A 243 -3.48 0.58 -16.30
N THR A 244 -4.18 -0.56 -16.32
CA THR A 244 -5.37 -0.79 -15.47
C THR A 244 -5.06 -0.83 -13.98
N LEU A 245 -3.77 -0.95 -13.63
CA LEU A 245 -3.33 -1.04 -12.24
C LEU A 245 -3.28 0.32 -11.54
N VAL A 246 -3.13 1.39 -12.34
CA VAL A 246 -2.93 2.76 -11.89
C VAL A 246 -4.26 3.50 -11.94
N PHE A 247 -4.53 4.29 -10.91
CA PHE A 247 -5.70 5.15 -10.87
C PHE A 247 -5.38 6.47 -10.19
N ASP A 248 -6.22 7.47 -10.43
CA ASP A 248 -6.01 8.85 -10.01
C ASP A 248 -5.88 8.97 -8.47
N PRO A 249 -4.81 9.61 -7.96
CA PRO A 249 -4.58 9.77 -6.52
C PRO A 249 -5.63 10.62 -5.79
N GLU A 250 -6.45 11.41 -6.49
CA GLU A 250 -7.50 12.23 -5.89
C GLU A 250 -8.84 11.49 -5.77
N VAL A 251 -9.00 10.32 -6.42
CA VAL A 251 -10.23 9.53 -6.39
C VAL A 251 -10.36 8.80 -5.04
N PRO A 252 -11.49 8.95 -4.32
CA PRO A 252 -11.70 8.35 -3.00
C PRO A 252 -12.08 6.87 -3.07
N LEU A 253 -11.24 6.07 -3.72
CA LEU A 253 -11.36 4.63 -3.85
C LEU A 253 -10.12 3.93 -3.32
N LEU A 254 -10.32 2.72 -2.81
CA LEU A 254 -9.27 1.78 -2.51
C LEU A 254 -9.15 0.79 -3.65
N ARG A 255 -7.93 0.33 -3.89
CA ARG A 255 -7.69 -0.91 -4.63
C ARG A 255 -7.16 -1.96 -3.67
N TRP A 256 -7.72 -3.16 -3.74
CA TRP A 256 -7.29 -4.29 -2.92
C TRP A 256 -6.78 -5.42 -3.79
N THR A 257 -5.80 -6.17 -3.29
CA THR A 257 -5.20 -7.32 -3.97
C THR A 257 -4.81 -8.40 -2.96
N ILE A 258 -5.35 -9.60 -3.13
CA ILE A 258 -4.99 -10.82 -2.42
C ILE A 258 -3.72 -11.41 -3.04
N ARG A 259 -2.73 -11.71 -2.21
CA ARG A 259 -1.44 -12.27 -2.62
C ARG A 259 -1.48 -13.80 -2.56
N GLU A 260 -1.18 -14.46 -3.67
CA GLU A 260 -1.03 -15.93 -3.75
C GLU A 260 -2.21 -16.68 -3.08
N PRO A 261 -3.46 -16.49 -3.56
CA PRO A 261 -4.63 -17.15 -2.99
C PRO A 261 -4.49 -18.67 -3.06
N ILE A 262 -4.85 -19.36 -1.96
CA ILE A 262 -4.91 -20.82 -1.90
C ILE A 262 -6.32 -21.25 -2.25
N GLU A 263 -6.49 -21.81 -3.44
CA GLU A 263 -7.78 -22.28 -3.95
C GLU A 263 -7.84 -23.82 -3.96
N ASN A 264 -8.85 -24.38 -3.30
CA ASN A 264 -9.12 -25.81 -3.28
C ASN A 264 -10.61 -26.08 -2.96
N ARG A 265 -10.96 -27.31 -2.58
CA ARG A 265 -12.35 -27.68 -2.24
C ARG A 265 -12.89 -27.00 -0.97
N VAL A 266 -12.03 -26.43 -0.15
CA VAL A 266 -12.36 -25.82 1.15
C VAL A 266 -12.24 -24.30 1.11
N PHE A 267 -11.19 -23.78 0.45
CA PHE A 267 -10.93 -22.35 0.33
C PHE A 267 -11.13 -21.89 -1.11
N GLN A 268 -11.92 -20.84 -1.29
CA GLN A 268 -12.14 -20.18 -2.57
C GLN A 268 -12.01 -18.68 -2.36
N VAL A 269 -11.39 -18.00 -3.31
CA VAL A 269 -11.26 -16.55 -3.33
C VAL A 269 -12.03 -16.05 -4.54
N SER A 270 -13.23 -15.50 -4.34
CA SER A 270 -14.13 -15.22 -5.47
C SER A 270 -13.55 -14.18 -6.45
N LYS A 271 -12.79 -13.23 -5.91
CA LYS A 271 -11.97 -12.27 -6.65
C LYS A 271 -10.68 -12.04 -5.87
N SER A 272 -9.56 -11.99 -6.59
CA SER A 272 -8.24 -11.74 -6.01
C SER A 272 -7.84 -10.26 -6.03
N SER A 273 -8.57 -9.39 -6.74
CA SER A 273 -8.35 -7.95 -6.71
C SER A 273 -9.58 -7.16 -7.17
N GLY A 274 -9.57 -5.86 -6.89
CA GLY A 274 -10.57 -4.93 -7.41
C GLY A 274 -10.51 -3.57 -6.73
N HIS A 275 -11.45 -2.70 -7.09
CA HIS A 275 -11.69 -1.45 -6.39
C HIS A 275 -12.79 -1.64 -5.34
N ALA A 276 -12.75 -0.85 -4.28
CA ALA A 276 -13.71 -0.85 -3.19
C ALA A 276 -13.77 0.51 -2.49
N HIS A 277 -14.89 0.81 -1.84
CA HIS A 277 -14.99 1.93 -0.89
C HIS A 277 -14.60 1.49 0.53
N ARG A 278 -14.83 0.20 0.84
CA ARG A 278 -14.51 -0.38 2.15
C ARG A 278 -13.97 -1.79 2.00
N VAL A 279 -12.90 -2.06 2.74
CA VAL A 279 -12.37 -3.42 2.95
C VAL A 279 -12.30 -3.68 4.45
N SER A 280 -12.63 -4.88 4.91
CA SER A 280 -12.34 -5.30 6.28
C SER A 280 -11.63 -6.64 6.33
N VAL A 281 -10.70 -6.76 7.28
CA VAL A 281 -9.91 -7.97 7.48
C VAL A 281 -9.98 -8.37 8.95
N ARG A 282 -10.35 -9.63 9.20
CA ARG A 282 -10.38 -10.23 10.54
C ARG A 282 -9.50 -11.49 10.57
N PRO A 283 -8.49 -11.58 11.44
CA PRO A 283 -7.72 -12.81 11.59
C PRO A 283 -8.57 -13.96 12.15
N LEU A 284 -8.34 -15.19 11.68
CA LEU A 284 -9.10 -16.37 12.12
C LEU A 284 -8.28 -17.42 12.88
N SER A 285 -6.95 -17.46 12.72
CA SER A 285 -6.11 -18.47 13.40
C SER A 285 -4.91 -17.92 14.16
N ALA A 286 -4.36 -16.79 13.73
CA ALA A 286 -3.18 -16.17 14.35
C ALA A 286 -3.29 -14.65 14.18
N PRO A 287 -2.66 -13.85 15.06
CA PRO A 287 -2.55 -12.41 14.85
C PRO A 287 -1.91 -12.09 13.51
N LEU A 288 -2.39 -11.01 12.88
CA LEU A 288 -1.81 -10.43 11.68
C LEU A 288 -1.19 -9.08 12.01
N TYR A 289 -0.55 -8.47 11.03
CA TYR A 289 0.09 -7.17 11.16
C TYR A 289 -0.30 -6.28 9.99
N LEU A 290 -0.61 -5.03 10.31
CA LEU A 290 -0.81 -3.94 9.36
C LEU A 290 0.56 -3.27 9.15
N PHE A 291 1.08 -3.30 7.93
CA PHE A 291 2.28 -2.58 7.53
C PHE A 291 1.85 -1.35 6.73
N LEU A 292 1.98 -0.19 7.34
CA LEU A 292 1.51 1.10 6.83
C LEU A 292 2.65 1.82 6.10
N ASP A 293 2.54 1.98 4.78
CA ASP A 293 3.55 2.62 3.91
C ASP A 293 4.98 2.06 4.02
N GLY A 294 5.13 0.88 4.63
CA GLY A 294 6.44 0.33 5.01
C GLY A 294 7.13 1.04 6.19
N LEU A 295 6.44 1.99 6.85
CA LEU A 295 6.99 2.80 7.94
C LEU A 295 6.54 2.32 9.33
N THR A 296 5.26 1.96 9.47
CA THR A 296 4.66 1.60 10.76
C THR A 296 4.09 0.19 10.72
N THR A 297 4.35 -0.59 11.76
CA THR A 297 3.78 -1.93 11.92
C THR A 297 2.84 -1.96 13.12
N ILE A 298 1.61 -2.43 12.92
CA ILE A 298 0.57 -2.49 13.96
C ILE A 298 0.01 -3.92 14.03
N PRO A 299 0.03 -4.58 15.21
CA PRO A 299 -0.58 -5.88 15.38
C PRO A 299 -2.11 -5.80 15.28
N LEU A 300 -2.69 -6.84 14.70
CA LEU A 300 -4.13 -7.07 14.59
C LEU A 300 -4.44 -8.44 15.21
N ASN A 301 -5.08 -8.44 16.38
CA ASN A 301 -5.37 -9.67 17.11
C ASN A 301 -6.61 -10.40 16.55
N ILE A 302 -6.79 -11.67 16.93
CA ILE A 302 -7.88 -12.54 16.44
C ILE A 302 -9.27 -12.04 16.87
N ASP A 303 -9.35 -11.30 17.98
CA ASP A 303 -10.57 -10.65 18.48
C ASP A 303 -10.78 -9.24 17.90
N GLN A 304 -9.99 -8.87 16.89
CA GLN A 304 -10.05 -7.57 16.24
C GLN A 304 -10.38 -7.68 14.76
N THR A 305 -11.04 -6.64 14.25
CA THR A 305 -11.28 -6.46 12.81
C THR A 305 -10.78 -5.09 12.40
N ALA A 306 -9.90 -5.04 11.39
CA ALA A 306 -9.47 -3.80 10.78
C ALA A 306 -10.40 -3.44 9.62
N TYR A 307 -10.77 -2.17 9.53
CA TYR A 307 -11.56 -1.59 8.46
C TYR A 307 -10.75 -0.50 7.77
N PHE A 308 -10.76 -0.54 6.45
CA PHE A 308 -10.05 0.37 5.57
C PHE A 308 -11.07 1.09 4.71
N THR A 309 -11.04 2.42 4.71
CA THR A 309 -11.86 3.29 3.88
C THR A 309 -11.02 4.46 3.38
N VAL A 310 -11.57 5.28 2.49
CA VAL A 310 -11.05 6.63 2.21
C VAL A 310 -12.06 7.63 2.75
N ASP A 311 -11.59 8.59 3.54
CA ASP A 311 -12.34 9.78 3.90
C ASP A 311 -11.67 10.98 3.22
N PRO A 312 -12.36 11.74 2.35
CA PRO A 312 -11.79 12.94 1.73
C PRO A 312 -11.26 13.97 2.73
N GLN A 313 -11.71 13.98 3.98
CA GLN A 313 -11.17 14.86 5.03
C GLN A 313 -9.76 14.45 5.47
N ASP A 314 -9.38 13.20 5.23
CA ASP A 314 -8.03 12.71 5.48
C ASP A 314 -7.09 13.02 4.30
N ALA A 315 -7.55 13.59 3.18
CA ALA A 315 -6.68 13.86 2.04
C ALA A 315 -5.47 14.74 2.39
N LEU A 316 -4.35 14.50 1.73
CA LEU A 316 -3.11 15.25 1.89
C LEU A 316 -2.92 16.22 0.72
N HIS A 317 -2.76 17.50 1.02
CA HIS A 317 -2.41 18.52 0.04
C HIS A 317 -0.94 18.34 -0.37
N THR A 318 -0.69 18.08 -1.65
CA THR A 318 0.65 17.93 -2.22
C THR A 318 0.80 18.76 -3.49
N ALA A 319 2.02 18.82 -4.03
CA ALA A 319 2.34 19.58 -5.21
C ALA A 319 3.28 18.83 -6.16
N LEU A 320 3.14 19.08 -7.46
CA LEU A 320 4.04 18.67 -8.55
C LEU A 320 4.36 19.87 -9.44
#